data_AF-A0ABC8XMU2-F1
#
_entry.id   AF-A0ABC8XMU2-F1
#
_cell.length_a   1.000
_cell.length_b   1.000
_cell.length_c   1.000
_cell.angle_alpha   90.00
_cell.angle_beta   90.00
_cell.angle_gamma   90.00
#
_symmetry.space_group_name_H-M   'P 1'
#
loop_
_entity.id
_entity.type
_entity.pdbx_description
1 polymer ?
#
loop_
_entity_poly.entity_id
_entity_poly.type
_entity_poly.pdbx_seq_one_letter_code
_entity_poly.pdbx_strand_id
1 'polypeptide(L)'
;MNSLFSSSWKRGGGGGPDGDIESGGVEMSAPPGAAAGASLDRFFEDVESIKDDLRDLERIQRSLHESNEGSKSLHDASAVRDLRSRMDADVAAAIKKAKVVKLRLESLDRANAANRSVPGCGPGSSTDRTRTSVVAGLRKKLKDSMDSFSSLRSRIATEYRDTVARRYFTVTGSRPDEATLDALAESGEGERILQRAIAEEHGRGEVVAVVAEIQERHGAVADLERSLLELQQVFNDMAVLVNAQGEQLDDIEGNVGRARSFVDRGREQLQVARKHQKSTRKWTFIAILIVLIIILVIVLPIVLKNTNKSN
;
A
#
# COMPACT_ATOMS: atom_id res chain seq x y z
N MET A 1 -21.87 -25.48 -26.52
CA MET A 1 -21.67 -26.77 -27.24
C MET A 1 -20.87 -26.43 -28.49
N ASN A 2 -19.55 -26.32 -28.39
CA ASN A 2 -18.52 -27.36 -28.53
C ASN A 2 -18.51 -28.08 -29.88
N SER A 3 -17.36 -27.89 -30.55
CA SER A 3 -16.66 -28.71 -31.54
C SER A 3 -17.41 -29.14 -32.80
N LEU A 4 -16.80 -28.90 -33.96
CA LEU A 4 -16.43 -29.97 -34.90
C LEU A 4 -15.36 -29.43 -35.87
N PHE A 5 -14.11 -29.82 -35.60
CA PHE A 5 -13.04 -29.85 -36.58
C PHE A 5 -13.48 -30.73 -37.76
N SER A 6 -13.30 -30.25 -38.99
CA SER A 6 -13.06 -31.16 -40.11
C SER A 6 -11.97 -30.59 -41.01
N SER A 7 -10.91 -31.37 -41.05
CA SER A 7 -9.74 -31.29 -41.90
C SER A 7 -10.10 -31.36 -43.38
N SER A 8 -9.39 -30.60 -44.20
CA SER A 8 -9.16 -30.97 -45.59
C SER A 8 -7.74 -30.62 -45.97
N TRP A 9 -6.84 -31.54 -45.65
CA TRP A 9 -5.55 -31.66 -46.31
C TRP A 9 -5.76 -32.08 -47.76
N LYS A 10 -5.35 -31.23 -48.72
CA LYS A 10 -5.10 -31.66 -50.10
C LYS A 10 -3.60 -31.54 -50.36
N ARG A 11 -2.96 -32.71 -50.34
CA ARG A 11 -1.57 -32.95 -50.72
C ARG A 11 -1.53 -33.03 -52.26
N GLY A 12 -0.88 -32.07 -52.90
CA GLY A 12 -0.50 -32.13 -54.31
C GLY A 12 1.03 -32.06 -54.38
N GLY A 13 1.67 -33.19 -54.68
CA GLY A 13 3.12 -33.29 -54.82
C GLY A 13 3.59 -32.90 -56.22
N GLY A 14 4.71 -32.19 -56.27
CA GLY A 14 5.54 -31.97 -57.46
C GLY A 14 6.90 -31.47 -56.97
N GLY A 15 7.94 -32.29 -57.12
CA GLY A 15 9.24 -32.10 -56.46
C GLY A 15 10.25 -31.22 -57.19
N GLY A 16 11.28 -30.83 -56.44
CA GLY A 16 12.53 -30.19 -56.88
C GLY A 16 13.21 -29.49 -55.69
N PRO A 17 14.49 -29.73 -55.41
CA PRO A 17 15.17 -29.24 -54.21
C PRO A 17 15.74 -27.83 -54.40
N ASP A 18 15.89 -27.11 -53.29
CA ASP A 18 16.88 -26.03 -53.02
C ASP A 18 16.24 -24.80 -52.37
N GLY A 19 16.85 -24.38 -51.26
CA GLY A 19 16.73 -23.02 -50.71
C GLY A 19 15.78 -22.86 -49.53
N ASP A 20 16.25 -23.21 -48.33
CA ASP A 20 15.82 -22.53 -47.11
C ASP A 20 16.10 -21.02 -47.26
N ILE A 21 15.10 -20.16 -47.00
CA ILE A 21 15.16 -18.82 -46.39
C ILE A 21 13.83 -18.06 -46.63
N GLU A 22 13.28 -17.54 -45.53
CA GLU A 22 12.27 -16.47 -45.41
C GLU A 22 10.80 -16.72 -45.81
N SER A 23 9.98 -16.98 -44.78
CA SER A 23 8.59 -16.50 -44.73
C SER A 23 8.39 -15.73 -43.43
N GLY A 24 8.56 -14.41 -43.50
CA GLY A 24 8.25 -13.48 -42.43
C GLY A 24 6.77 -13.52 -42.07
N GLY A 25 6.46 -14.20 -40.96
CA GLY A 25 5.23 -13.97 -40.22
C GLY A 25 5.32 -12.57 -39.60
N VAL A 26 4.59 -11.61 -40.14
CA VAL A 26 4.34 -10.34 -39.46
C VAL A 26 3.42 -10.65 -38.28
N GLU A 27 4.03 -11.02 -37.14
CA GLU A 27 3.39 -10.85 -35.85
C GLU A 27 3.10 -9.36 -35.71
N MET A 28 1.81 -9.00 -35.78
CA MET A 28 1.30 -7.69 -35.37
C MET A 28 1.52 -7.55 -33.86
N SER A 29 2.77 -7.30 -33.50
CA SER A 29 3.16 -6.87 -32.16
C SER A 29 2.45 -5.55 -31.89
N ALA A 30 1.75 -5.49 -30.75
CA ALA A 30 1.10 -4.28 -30.30
C ALA A 30 2.10 -3.11 -30.32
N PRO A 31 1.68 -1.88 -30.71
CA PRO A 31 2.60 -0.75 -30.76
C PRO A 31 3.29 -0.59 -29.40
N PRO A 32 4.60 -0.32 -29.35
CA PRO A 32 5.40 -0.33 -28.12
C PRO A 32 4.84 0.55 -26.99
N GLY A 33 4.03 1.57 -27.32
CA GLY A 33 3.33 2.42 -26.35
C GLY A 33 2.14 1.77 -25.63
N ALA A 34 1.48 0.76 -26.20
CA ALA A 34 0.29 0.14 -25.60
C ALA A 34 0.65 -0.79 -24.42
N ALA A 35 1.75 -1.54 -24.52
CA ALA A 35 2.25 -2.39 -23.45
C ALA A 35 2.85 -1.56 -22.29
N ALA A 36 3.55 -0.47 -22.61
CA ALA A 36 4.06 0.47 -21.61
C ALA A 36 2.95 1.20 -20.85
N GLY A 37 1.84 1.56 -21.53
CA GLY A 37 0.66 2.17 -20.92
C GLY A 37 -0.04 1.25 -19.92
N ALA A 38 -0.32 0.00 -20.31
CA ALA A 38 -0.94 -0.98 -19.41
C ALA A 38 -0.05 -1.37 -18.20
N SER A 39 1.28 -1.28 -18.34
CA SER A 39 2.24 -1.47 -17.24
C SER A 39 2.21 -0.33 -16.21
N LEU A 40 1.94 0.89 -16.67
CA LEU A 40 1.79 2.06 -15.79
C LEU A 40 0.45 2.08 -15.08
N ASP A 41 -0.64 1.69 -15.73
CA ASP A 41 -1.97 1.64 -15.10
C ASP A 41 -1.97 0.72 -13.88
N ARG A 42 -1.47 -0.52 -14.02
CA ARG A 42 -1.34 -1.46 -12.89
C ARG A 42 -0.44 -0.92 -11.78
N PHE A 43 0.65 -0.24 -12.13
CA PHE A 43 1.52 0.38 -11.14
C PHE A 43 0.79 1.44 -10.32
N PHE A 44 -0.03 2.28 -10.95
CA PHE A 44 -0.78 3.30 -10.22
C PHE A 44 -1.92 2.72 -9.38
N GLU A 45 -2.53 1.61 -9.82
CA GLU A 45 -3.47 0.85 -9.00
C GLU A 45 -2.80 0.31 -7.73
N ASP A 46 -1.62 -0.30 -7.86
CA ASP A 46 -0.82 -0.78 -6.71
C ASP A 46 -0.43 0.37 -5.77
N VAL A 47 0.00 1.50 -6.34
CA VAL A 47 0.37 2.71 -5.59
C VAL A 47 -0.82 3.27 -4.80
N GLU A 48 -2.00 3.37 -5.41
CA GLU A 48 -3.18 3.87 -4.69
C GLU A 48 -3.59 2.91 -3.58
N SER A 49 -3.50 1.60 -3.82
CA SER A 49 -3.78 0.60 -2.78
C SER A 49 -2.83 0.71 -1.58
N ILE A 50 -1.53 0.98 -1.82
CA ILE A 50 -0.57 1.24 -0.74
C ILE A 50 -0.89 2.57 -0.02
N LYS A 51 -1.29 3.61 -0.76
CA LYS A 51 -1.68 4.89 -0.16
C LYS A 51 -2.91 4.76 0.74
N ASP A 52 -3.87 3.92 0.38
CA ASP A 52 -5.03 3.64 1.22
C ASP A 52 -4.64 2.89 2.50
N ASP A 53 -3.74 1.90 2.42
CA ASP A 53 -3.22 1.23 3.62
C ASP A 53 -2.41 2.18 4.52
N LEU A 54 -1.65 3.12 3.94
CA LEU A 54 -0.94 4.15 4.70
C LEU A 54 -1.91 5.12 5.39
N ARG A 55 -3.00 5.52 4.73
CA ARG A 55 -4.08 6.31 5.35
C ARG A 55 -4.74 5.52 6.48
N ASP A 56 -4.91 4.21 6.35
CA ASP A 56 -5.42 3.36 7.43
C ASP A 56 -4.49 3.36 8.64
N LEU A 57 -3.17 3.26 8.44
CA LEU A 57 -2.20 3.36 9.52
C LEU A 57 -2.28 4.71 10.25
N GLU A 58 -2.39 5.82 9.51
CA GLU A 58 -2.58 7.15 10.10
C GLU A 58 -3.89 7.26 10.90
N ARG A 59 -4.98 6.64 10.41
CA ARG A 59 -6.26 6.59 11.13
C ARG A 59 -6.15 5.79 12.43
N ILE A 60 -5.51 4.63 12.38
CA ILE A 60 -5.30 3.77 13.56
C ILE A 60 -4.42 4.50 14.59
N GLN A 61 -3.34 5.15 14.15
CA GLN A 61 -2.48 5.93 15.03
C GLN A 61 -3.26 7.03 15.76
N ARG A 62 -4.15 7.73 15.06
CA ARG A 62 -5.01 8.77 15.65
C ARG A 62 -5.99 8.19 16.65
N SER A 63 -6.67 7.08 16.29
CA SER A 63 -7.58 6.36 17.20
C SER A 63 -6.88 5.92 18.48
N LEU A 64 -5.66 5.37 18.35
CA LEU A 64 -4.85 4.94 19.48
C LEU A 64 -4.43 6.13 20.36
N HIS A 65 -4.07 7.26 19.74
CA HIS A 65 -3.76 8.49 20.45
C HIS A 65 -4.96 9.04 21.22
N GLU A 66 -6.13 9.15 20.57
CA GLU A 66 -7.38 9.59 21.19
C GLU A 66 -7.79 8.65 22.34
N SER A 67 -7.64 7.35 22.15
CA SER A 67 -7.90 6.34 23.19
C SER A 67 -6.97 6.53 24.38
N ASN A 68 -5.67 6.73 24.15
CA ASN A 68 -4.71 6.99 25.22
C ASN A 68 -5.06 8.28 26.00
N GLU A 69 -5.38 9.37 25.30
CA GLU A 69 -5.80 10.61 25.96
C GLU A 69 -7.10 10.42 26.76
N GLY A 70 -8.07 9.67 26.21
CA GLY A 70 -9.30 9.31 26.89
C GLY A 70 -9.08 8.46 28.15
N SER A 71 -8.03 7.64 28.19
CA SER A 71 -7.71 6.81 29.37
C SER A 71 -7.44 7.62 30.64
N LYS A 72 -7.01 8.87 30.49
CA LYS A 72 -6.65 9.76 31.60
C LYS A 72 -7.86 10.16 32.46
N SER A 73 -9.05 10.19 31.88
CA SER A 73 -10.29 10.58 32.56
C SER A 73 -11.13 9.38 33.01
N LEU A 74 -10.70 8.15 32.74
CA LEU A 74 -11.41 6.95 33.17
C LEU A 74 -11.08 6.62 34.64
N HIS A 75 -12.16 6.37 35.40
CA HIS A 75 -12.12 5.99 36.81
C HIS A 75 -12.87 4.67 37.09
N ASP A 76 -13.45 4.05 36.07
CA ASP A 76 -14.19 2.80 36.17
C ASP A 76 -13.37 1.64 35.59
N ALA A 77 -13.26 0.55 36.35
CA ALA A 77 -12.47 -0.63 35.97
C ALA A 77 -12.97 -1.30 34.67
N SER A 78 -14.29 -1.33 34.45
CA SER A 78 -14.85 -1.90 33.21
C SER A 78 -14.55 -1.02 31.99
N ALA A 79 -14.66 0.30 32.15
CA ALA A 79 -14.33 1.25 31.09
C ALA A 79 -12.83 1.22 30.72
N VAL A 80 -11.94 1.04 31.71
CA VAL A 80 -10.50 0.87 31.48
C VAL A 80 -10.22 -0.41 30.67
N ARG A 81 -10.88 -1.52 30.99
CA ARG A 81 -10.74 -2.77 30.23
C ARG A 81 -11.26 -2.66 28.80
N ASP A 82 -12.41 -2.03 28.60
CA ASP A 82 -13.00 -1.85 27.27
C ASP A 82 -12.11 -0.96 26.38
N LEU A 83 -11.60 0.14 26.95
CA LEU A 83 -10.68 1.02 26.24
C LEU A 83 -9.39 0.29 25.85
N ARG A 84 -8.83 -0.48 26.78
CA ARG A 84 -7.67 -1.32 26.52
C ARG A 84 -7.92 -2.30 25.37
N SER A 85 -9.04 -3.04 25.41
CA SER A 85 -9.37 -4.00 24.34
C SER A 85 -9.44 -3.33 22.97
N ARG A 86 -9.86 -2.06 22.89
CA ARG A 86 -9.85 -1.27 21.65
C ARG A 86 -8.43 -0.89 21.24
N MET A 87 -7.60 -0.42 22.17
CA MET A 87 -6.21 -0.08 21.90
C MET A 87 -5.40 -1.30 21.42
N ASP A 88 -5.59 -2.47 22.04
CA ASP A 88 -4.95 -3.73 21.61
C ASP A 88 -5.39 -4.14 20.20
N ALA A 89 -6.69 -4.00 19.89
CA ALA A 89 -7.22 -4.25 18.55
C ALA A 89 -6.64 -3.28 17.50
N ASP A 90 -6.50 -2.00 17.85
CA ASP A 90 -5.89 -0.98 17.01
C ASP A 90 -4.42 -1.30 16.72
N VAL A 91 -3.62 -1.66 17.73
CA VAL A 91 -2.22 -2.04 17.53
C VAL A 91 -2.10 -3.30 16.67
N ALA A 92 -2.94 -4.31 16.90
CA ALA A 92 -2.97 -5.52 16.07
C ALA A 92 -3.33 -5.21 14.60
N ALA A 93 -4.29 -4.30 14.38
CA ALA A 93 -4.64 -3.82 13.05
C ALA A 93 -3.48 -3.07 12.38
N ALA A 94 -2.76 -2.21 13.14
CA ALA A 94 -1.58 -1.50 12.67
C ALA A 94 -0.48 -2.46 12.24
N ILE A 95 -0.18 -3.49 13.05
CA ILE A 95 0.81 -4.52 12.71
C ILE A 95 0.45 -5.22 11.40
N LYS A 96 -0.81 -5.65 11.26
CA LYS A 96 -1.27 -6.31 10.03
C LYS A 96 -1.14 -5.39 8.82
N LYS A 97 -1.55 -4.12 8.94
CA LYS A 97 -1.45 -3.13 7.86
C LYS A 97 -0.01 -2.81 7.48
N ALA A 98 0.87 -2.64 8.47
CA ALA A 98 2.30 -2.44 8.24
C ALA A 98 2.93 -3.63 7.47
N LYS A 99 2.60 -4.86 7.85
CA LYS A 99 3.04 -6.08 7.13
C LYS A 99 2.53 -6.12 5.69
N VAL A 100 1.28 -5.70 5.44
CA VAL A 100 0.72 -5.61 4.07
C VAL A 100 1.42 -4.54 3.24
N VAL A 101 1.65 -3.34 3.79
CA VAL A 101 2.37 -2.26 3.11
C VAL A 101 3.78 -2.70 2.74
N LYS A 102 4.49 -3.39 3.64
CA LYS A 102 5.81 -3.98 3.38
C LYS A 102 5.80 -4.85 2.11
N LEU A 103 4.94 -5.86 2.10
CA LEU A 103 4.87 -6.83 1.01
C LEU A 103 4.50 -6.18 -0.32
N ARG A 104 3.60 -5.18 -0.29
CA ARG A 104 3.21 -4.43 -1.48
C ARG A 104 4.35 -3.56 -2.01
N LEU A 105 5.11 -2.90 -1.14
CA LEU A 105 6.30 -2.14 -1.53
C LEU A 105 7.37 -3.04 -2.16
N GLU A 106 7.66 -4.20 -1.57
CA GLU A 106 8.59 -5.18 -2.13
C GLU A 106 8.11 -5.71 -3.50
N SER A 107 6.80 -5.93 -3.65
CA SER A 107 6.19 -6.28 -4.94
C SER A 107 6.39 -5.17 -5.97
N LEU A 108 6.17 -3.92 -5.57
CA LEU A 108 6.33 -2.75 -6.42
C LEU A 108 7.80 -2.56 -6.87
N ASP A 109 8.75 -2.86 -5.98
CA ASP A 109 10.18 -2.85 -6.29
C ASP A 109 10.56 -3.92 -7.31
N ARG A 110 10.07 -5.14 -7.14
CA ARG A 110 10.26 -6.22 -8.12
C ARG A 110 9.65 -5.84 -9.47
N ALA A 111 8.46 -5.24 -9.47
CA ALA A 111 7.81 -4.78 -10.68
C ALA A 111 8.61 -3.65 -11.36
N ASN A 112 9.19 -2.73 -10.59
CA ASN A 112 10.06 -1.68 -11.13
C ASN A 112 11.34 -2.25 -11.74
N ALA A 113 11.99 -3.20 -11.06
CA ALA A 113 13.18 -3.87 -11.56
C ALA A 113 12.87 -4.63 -12.87
N ALA A 114 11.76 -5.36 -12.94
CA ALA A 114 11.33 -6.05 -14.16
C ALA A 114 10.98 -5.05 -15.28
N ASN A 115 10.38 -3.91 -14.96
CA ASN A 115 10.02 -2.91 -15.98
C ASN A 115 11.25 -2.30 -16.67
N ARG A 116 12.44 -2.36 -16.06
CA ARG A 116 13.68 -1.86 -16.67
C ARG A 116 14.15 -2.67 -17.89
N SER A 117 13.71 -3.91 -18.05
CA SER A 117 14.01 -4.72 -19.24
C SER A 117 13.05 -4.46 -20.41
N VAL A 118 11.97 -3.68 -20.20
CA VAL A 118 11.02 -3.32 -21.24
C VAL A 118 11.63 -2.22 -22.14
N PRO A 119 11.51 -2.31 -23.48
CA PRO A 119 11.97 -1.27 -24.40
C PRO A 119 11.44 0.11 -24.02
N GLY A 120 12.32 1.11 -23.93
CA GLY A 120 11.98 2.49 -23.55
C GLY A 120 11.77 2.72 -22.05
N CYS A 121 11.90 1.69 -21.21
CA CYS A 121 11.72 1.77 -19.75
C CYS A 121 13.01 1.50 -18.96
N GLY A 122 14.17 1.50 -19.62
CA GLY A 122 15.47 1.24 -18.99
C GLY A 122 15.84 2.22 -17.86
N PRO A 123 16.94 1.94 -17.13
CA PRO A 123 17.41 2.80 -16.05
C PRO A 123 17.54 4.26 -16.47
N GLY A 124 16.95 5.18 -15.69
CA GLY A 124 16.99 6.61 -15.97
C GLY A 124 16.03 7.10 -17.05
N SER A 125 15.20 6.23 -17.65
CA SER A 125 14.07 6.63 -18.49
C SER A 125 13.05 7.47 -17.70
N SER A 126 12.17 8.21 -18.39
CA SER A 126 11.09 8.95 -17.75
C SER A 126 10.20 8.05 -16.90
N THR A 127 9.81 6.89 -17.45
CA THR A 127 9.01 5.86 -16.76
C THR A 127 9.74 5.33 -15.52
N ASP A 128 11.02 4.98 -15.63
CA ASP A 128 11.82 4.48 -14.50
C ASP A 128 11.97 5.54 -13.38
N ARG A 129 12.24 6.81 -13.74
CA ARG A 129 12.33 7.92 -12.78
C ARG A 129 11.01 8.16 -12.06
N THR A 130 9.89 8.20 -12.79
CA THR A 130 8.55 8.37 -12.21
C THR A 130 8.24 7.23 -11.24
N ARG A 131 8.44 5.97 -11.66
CA ARG A 131 8.17 4.81 -10.81
C ARG A 131 9.05 4.83 -9.56
N THR A 132 10.35 5.07 -9.72
CA THR A 132 11.32 5.12 -8.61
C THR A 132 10.96 6.21 -7.61
N SER A 133 10.64 7.42 -8.08
CA SER A 133 10.25 8.54 -7.20
C SER A 133 8.96 8.27 -6.43
N VAL A 134 7.95 7.69 -7.08
CA VAL A 134 6.69 7.36 -6.41
C VAL A 134 6.92 6.33 -5.31
N VAL A 135 7.69 5.28 -5.56
CA VAL A 135 8.01 4.28 -4.52
C VAL A 135 8.82 4.91 -3.38
N ALA A 136 9.79 5.77 -3.68
CA ALA A 136 10.55 6.52 -2.67
C ALA A 136 9.62 7.36 -1.77
N GLY A 137 8.64 8.04 -2.37
CA GLY A 137 7.63 8.81 -1.62
C GLY A 137 6.75 7.94 -0.71
N LEU A 138 6.35 6.74 -1.17
CA LEU A 138 5.61 5.78 -0.34
C LEU A 138 6.45 5.26 0.83
N ARG A 139 7.74 4.98 0.61
CA ARG A 139 8.67 4.57 1.67
C ARG A 139 8.87 5.67 2.71
N LYS A 140 9.00 6.93 2.27
CA LYS A 140 9.09 8.08 3.18
C LYS A 140 7.84 8.18 4.05
N LYS A 141 6.64 8.14 3.46
CA LYS A 141 5.38 8.15 4.23
C LYS A 141 5.26 7.02 5.23
N LEU A 142 5.68 5.82 4.81
CA LEU A 142 5.73 4.68 5.71
C LEU A 142 6.65 4.98 6.90
N LYS A 143 7.88 5.45 6.67
CA LYS A 143 8.82 5.88 7.72
C LYS A 143 8.22 6.92 8.66
N ASP A 144 7.58 7.96 8.12
CA ASP A 144 6.94 9.01 8.92
C ASP A 144 5.84 8.42 9.83
N SER A 145 5.09 7.43 9.34
CA SER A 145 4.12 6.67 10.16
C SER A 145 4.82 5.87 11.26
N MET A 146 5.96 5.22 10.96
CA MET A 146 6.76 4.49 11.97
C MET A 146 7.21 5.41 13.11
N ASP A 147 7.75 6.57 12.76
CA ASP A 147 8.25 7.56 13.72
C ASP A 147 7.10 8.10 14.60
N SER A 148 5.90 8.25 14.02
CA SER A 148 4.69 8.66 14.73
C SER A 148 4.23 7.60 15.75
N PHE A 149 4.24 6.31 15.39
CA PHE A 149 3.93 5.23 16.34
C PHE A 149 4.99 5.09 17.43
N SER A 150 6.28 5.27 17.11
CA SER A 150 7.38 5.25 18.09
C SER A 150 7.22 6.38 19.12
N SER A 151 6.89 7.57 18.65
CA SER A 151 6.62 8.74 19.50
C SER A 151 5.38 8.53 20.37
N LEU A 152 4.32 7.93 19.84
CA LEU A 152 3.13 7.56 20.62
C LEU A 152 3.47 6.54 21.71
N ARG A 153 4.27 5.50 21.40
CA ARG A 153 4.74 4.53 22.40
C ARG A 153 5.49 5.22 23.54
N SER A 154 6.46 6.07 23.22
CA SER A 154 7.21 6.81 24.23
C SER A 154 6.30 7.66 25.10
N ARG A 155 5.31 8.33 24.50
CA ARG A 155 4.35 9.14 25.25
C ARG A 155 3.50 8.31 26.20
N ILE A 156 2.99 7.16 25.75
CA ILE A 156 2.20 6.26 26.60
C ILE A 156 3.03 5.79 27.80
N ALA A 157 4.28 5.37 27.56
CA ALA A 157 5.20 4.94 28.62
C ALA A 157 5.46 6.06 29.65
N THR A 158 5.77 7.28 29.18
CA THR A 158 6.01 8.43 30.06
C THR A 158 4.77 8.82 30.86
N GLU A 159 3.60 8.87 30.22
CA GLU A 159 2.35 9.24 30.90
C GLU A 159 1.92 8.19 31.94
N TYR A 160 2.21 6.91 31.67
CA TYR A 160 1.99 5.84 32.64
C TYR A 160 2.91 6.00 33.87
N ARG A 161 4.22 6.24 33.65
CA ARG A 161 5.17 6.53 34.73
C ARG A 161 4.71 7.72 35.59
N ASP A 162 4.27 8.81 34.96
CA ASP A 162 3.75 9.98 35.68
C ASP A 162 2.52 9.65 36.55
N THR A 163 1.64 8.79 36.04
CA THR A 163 0.44 8.35 36.75
C THR A 163 0.81 7.53 37.98
N VAL A 164 1.75 6.58 37.83
CA VAL A 164 2.27 5.76 38.93
C VAL A 164 2.94 6.63 39.99
N ALA A 165 3.79 7.59 39.58
CA ALA A 165 4.47 8.50 40.51
C ALA A 165 3.48 9.36 41.32
N ARG A 166 2.43 9.89 40.67
CA ARG A 166 1.39 10.66 41.35
C ARG A 166 0.62 9.82 42.36
N ARG A 167 0.22 8.60 41.97
CA ARG A 167 -0.51 7.68 42.86
C ARG A 167 0.35 7.23 44.05
N TYR A 168 1.64 6.95 43.82
CA TYR A 168 2.59 6.67 44.89
C TYR A 168 2.63 7.82 45.89
N PHE A 169 2.82 9.06 45.42
CA PHE A 169 2.88 10.24 46.27
C PHE A 169 1.59 10.49 47.05
N THR A 170 0.41 10.27 46.45
CA THR A 170 -0.87 10.40 47.16
C THR A 170 -0.97 9.45 48.36
N VAL A 171 -0.33 8.28 48.27
CA VAL A 171 -0.47 7.23 49.26
C VAL A 171 0.65 7.24 50.30
N THR A 172 1.88 7.59 49.91
CA THR A 172 3.05 7.61 50.81
C THR A 172 3.42 9.02 51.28
N GLY A 173 2.93 10.08 50.61
CA GLY A 173 3.34 11.46 50.89
C GLY A 173 4.75 11.82 50.43
N SER A 174 5.50 10.85 49.86
CA SER A 174 6.88 11.00 49.41
C SER A 174 7.01 10.67 47.93
N ARG A 175 7.93 11.33 47.22
CA ARG A 175 8.17 11.02 45.81
C ARG A 175 8.99 9.72 45.70
N PRO A 176 8.62 8.79 44.79
CA PRO A 176 9.45 7.61 44.56
C PRO A 176 10.78 8.03 43.93
N ASP A 177 11.85 7.30 44.22
CA ASP A 177 13.08 7.40 43.44
C ASP A 177 12.92 6.70 42.08
N GLU A 178 13.87 6.94 41.16
CA GLU A 178 13.76 6.44 39.78
C GLU A 178 13.70 4.91 39.73
N ALA A 179 14.48 4.23 40.58
CA ALA A 179 14.52 2.77 40.66
C ALA A 179 13.19 2.18 41.15
N THR A 180 12.55 2.81 42.14
CA THR A 180 11.23 2.42 42.63
C THR A 180 10.17 2.66 41.58
N LEU A 181 10.24 3.79 40.86
CA LEU A 181 9.30 4.10 39.78
C LEU A 181 9.40 3.10 38.62
N ASP A 182 10.62 2.75 38.21
CA ASP A 182 10.87 1.73 37.20
C ASP A 182 10.30 0.37 37.64
N ALA A 183 10.59 -0.05 38.88
CA ALA A 183 10.06 -1.31 39.41
C ALA A 183 8.52 -1.32 39.48
N LEU A 184 7.89 -0.20 39.89
CA LEU A 184 6.43 -0.06 39.90
C LEU A 184 5.84 -0.07 38.48
N ALA A 185 6.55 0.50 37.51
CA ALA A 185 6.07 0.66 36.15
C ALA A 185 6.33 -0.58 35.25
N GLU A 186 7.38 -1.36 35.49
CA GLU A 186 7.84 -2.44 34.61
C GLU A 186 7.55 -3.85 35.14
N SER A 187 7.73 -4.12 36.43
CA SER A 187 7.75 -5.50 36.94
C SER A 187 6.41 -5.97 37.53
N GLY A 188 5.48 -5.05 37.77
CA GLY A 188 4.25 -5.33 38.52
C GLY A 188 4.51 -5.72 39.99
N GLU A 189 5.77 -5.81 40.44
CA GLU A 189 6.15 -6.01 41.85
C GLU A 189 5.89 -4.78 42.71
N GLY A 190 5.40 -3.71 42.07
CA GLY A 190 4.92 -2.51 42.69
C GLY A 190 4.02 -2.74 43.90
N GLU A 191 3.23 -3.82 43.90
CA GLU A 191 2.42 -4.21 45.06
C GLU A 191 3.26 -4.43 46.32
N ARG A 192 4.39 -5.14 46.26
CA ARG A 192 5.23 -5.41 47.45
C ARG A 192 5.94 -4.16 47.93
N ILE A 193 6.39 -3.33 46.99
CA ILE A 193 7.14 -2.11 47.28
C ILE A 193 6.20 -1.05 47.87
N LEU A 194 5.02 -0.88 47.26
CA LEU A 194 3.98 0.03 47.72
C LEU A 194 3.38 -0.47 49.04
N GLN A 195 3.07 -1.76 49.20
CA GLN A 195 2.62 -2.33 50.48
C GLN A 195 3.66 -2.16 51.60
N ARG A 196 4.97 -2.27 51.32
CA ARG A 196 6.04 -2.01 52.30
C ARG A 196 6.10 -0.53 52.70
N ALA A 197 6.17 0.37 51.72
CA ALA A 197 6.22 1.81 51.98
C ALA A 197 5.02 2.28 52.82
N ILE A 198 3.86 1.67 52.61
CA ILE A 198 2.62 2.02 53.28
C ILE A 198 2.47 1.37 54.66
N ALA A 199 2.95 0.13 54.81
CA ALA A 199 2.97 -0.55 56.11
C ALA A 199 3.81 0.24 57.14
N GLU A 200 4.77 1.03 56.67
CA GLU A 200 5.61 1.90 57.49
C GLU A 200 4.97 3.27 57.77
N GLU A 201 4.04 3.77 56.93
CA GLU A 201 3.76 5.22 56.86
C GLU A 201 2.29 5.70 56.90
N HIS A 202 1.22 4.87 56.91
CA HIS A 202 -0.19 5.13 57.38
C HIS A 202 -1.29 4.32 56.62
N GLY A 203 -2.43 4.04 57.30
CA GLY A 203 -3.80 3.91 56.72
C GLY A 203 -4.13 2.83 55.67
N ARG A 204 -4.43 1.59 56.10
CA ARG A 204 -4.71 0.40 55.24
C ARG A 204 -5.84 0.48 54.18
N GLY A 205 -6.75 1.46 54.22
CA GLY A 205 -8.00 1.47 53.43
C GLY A 205 -7.87 1.99 51.99
N GLU A 206 -7.41 3.25 51.81
CA GLU A 206 -7.25 3.87 50.48
C GLU A 206 -6.14 3.20 49.65
N VAL A 207 -5.16 2.66 50.35
CA VAL A 207 -3.99 1.96 49.83
C VAL A 207 -4.37 0.81 48.90
N VAL A 208 -5.28 -0.05 49.36
CA VAL A 208 -5.63 -1.28 48.64
C VAL A 208 -6.33 -0.94 47.32
N ALA A 209 -7.16 0.10 47.33
CA ALA A 209 -7.83 0.58 46.11
C ALA A 209 -6.83 1.19 45.11
N VAL A 210 -5.86 1.97 45.58
CA VAL A 210 -4.83 2.58 44.71
C VAL A 210 -3.88 1.51 44.12
N VAL A 211 -3.46 0.54 44.93
CA VAL A 211 -2.64 -0.59 44.46
C VAL A 211 -3.37 -1.39 43.39
N ALA A 212 -4.66 -1.71 43.61
CA ALA A 212 -5.48 -2.42 42.63
C ALA A 212 -5.66 -1.62 41.33
N GLU A 213 -5.87 -0.30 41.41
CA GLU A 213 -5.95 0.58 40.24
C GLU A 213 -4.63 0.58 39.45
N ILE A 214 -3.49 0.70 40.14
CA ILE A 214 -2.16 0.68 39.50
C ILE A 214 -1.93 -0.67 38.80
N GLN A 215 -2.30 -1.79 39.42
CA GLN A 215 -2.11 -3.12 38.84
C GLN A 215 -2.94 -3.34 37.57
N GLU A 216 -4.22 -2.94 37.60
CA GLU A 216 -5.10 -3.07 36.43
C GLU A 216 -4.61 -2.19 35.26
N ARG A 217 -4.09 -0.99 35.56
CA ARG A 217 -3.44 -0.12 34.58
C ARG A 217 -2.08 -0.67 34.10
N HIS A 218 -1.27 -1.27 34.97
CA HIS A 218 0.03 -1.84 34.64
C HIS A 218 -0.08 -2.95 33.60
N GLY A 219 -0.93 -3.94 33.86
CA GLY A 219 -1.14 -5.04 32.91
C GLY A 219 -1.66 -4.54 31.56
N ALA A 220 -2.44 -3.46 31.55
CA ALA A 220 -2.94 -2.82 30.34
C ALA A 220 -1.83 -2.15 29.53
N VAL A 221 -0.97 -1.37 30.20
CA VAL A 221 0.13 -0.67 29.54
C VAL A 221 1.22 -1.64 29.08
N ALA A 222 1.54 -2.66 29.87
CA ALA A 222 2.57 -3.64 29.53
C ALA A 222 2.26 -4.44 28.26
N ASP A 223 1.01 -4.88 28.07
CA ASP A 223 0.62 -5.63 26.87
C ASP A 223 0.54 -4.73 25.62
N LEU A 224 0.11 -3.48 25.82
CA LEU A 224 0.14 -2.48 24.76
C LEU A 224 1.56 -2.11 24.35
N GLU A 225 2.48 -1.93 25.31
CA GLU A 225 3.89 -1.68 25.05
C GLU A 225 4.53 -2.85 24.31
N ARG A 226 4.24 -4.09 24.71
CA ARG A 226 4.70 -5.29 24.00
C ARG A 226 4.19 -5.32 22.55
N SER A 227 2.92 -4.99 22.33
CA SER A 227 2.33 -4.95 21.00
C SER A 227 2.94 -3.83 20.14
N LEU A 228 3.21 -2.66 20.73
CA LEU A 228 3.91 -1.56 20.06
C LEU A 228 5.39 -1.89 19.78
N LEU A 229 6.04 -2.70 20.61
CA LEU A 229 7.38 -3.22 20.35
C LEU A 229 7.38 -4.20 19.16
N GLU A 230 6.38 -5.07 19.03
CA GLU A 230 6.24 -5.92 17.84
C GLU A 230 6.08 -5.03 16.58
N LEU A 231 5.22 -4.01 16.64
CA LEU A 231 5.05 -3.05 15.55
C LEU A 231 6.39 -2.37 15.19
N GLN A 232 7.17 -1.95 16.20
CA GLN A 232 8.49 -1.38 16.01
C GLN A 232 9.48 -2.37 15.40
N GLN A 233 9.43 -3.66 15.75
CA GLN A 233 10.26 -4.69 15.13
C GLN A 233 9.92 -4.86 13.64
N VAL A 234 8.63 -4.93 13.32
CA VAL A 234 8.16 -4.95 11.92
C VAL A 234 8.67 -3.73 11.16
N PHE A 235 8.71 -2.56 11.81
CA PHE A 235 9.25 -1.33 11.25
C PHE A 235 10.78 -1.35 11.06
N ASN A 236 11.53 -1.89 12.01
CA ASN A 236 12.98 -2.07 11.87
C ASN A 236 13.33 -3.04 10.73
N ASP A 237 12.57 -4.12 10.55
CA ASP A 237 12.73 -5.03 9.42
C ASP A 237 12.45 -4.35 8.08
N MET A 238 11.71 -3.24 8.08
CA MET A 238 11.47 -2.39 6.91
C MET A 238 12.49 -1.25 6.78
N ALA A 239 13.26 -0.92 7.82
CA ALA A 239 14.28 0.11 7.75
C ALA A 239 15.35 -0.22 6.70
N VAL A 240 15.59 -1.50 6.40
CA VAL A 240 16.44 -1.93 5.27
C VAL A 240 15.87 -1.48 3.92
N LEU A 241 14.54 -1.58 3.74
CA LEU A 241 13.85 -1.12 2.53
C LEU A 241 13.90 0.40 2.38
N VAL A 242 13.84 1.14 3.50
CA VAL A 242 13.80 2.60 3.54
C VAL A 242 15.20 3.23 3.44
N ASN A 243 16.21 2.64 4.09
CA ASN A 243 17.58 3.16 4.15
C ASN A 243 18.41 2.86 2.90
N ALA A 244 18.06 1.82 2.12
CA ALA A 244 18.77 1.49 0.88
C ALA A 244 18.66 2.55 -0.23
N GLN A 245 17.85 3.60 -0.05
CA GLN A 245 17.60 4.68 -1.02
C GLN A 245 18.11 6.07 -0.59
N GLY A 246 19.07 6.12 0.35
CA GLY A 246 19.56 7.34 1.01
C GLY A 246 20.10 8.47 0.13
N GLU A 247 20.36 8.26 -1.17
CA GLU A 247 20.87 9.32 -2.08
C GLU A 247 19.78 9.96 -2.96
N GLN A 248 18.56 9.41 -3.02
CA GLN A 248 17.45 9.94 -3.86
C GLN A 248 16.32 10.62 -3.07
N LEU A 249 16.40 10.65 -1.73
CA LEU A 249 15.34 11.21 -0.88
C LEU A 249 15.24 12.75 -0.94
N ASP A 250 16.35 13.45 -1.23
CA ASP A 250 16.39 14.93 -1.19
C ASP A 250 15.79 15.62 -2.42
N ASP A 251 15.46 14.88 -3.50
CA ASP A 251 14.75 15.41 -4.67
C ASP A 251 13.31 14.84 -4.78
N ILE A 252 12.74 14.36 -3.68
CA ILE A 252 11.38 13.77 -3.67
C ILE A 252 10.32 14.81 -3.99
N GLU A 253 10.43 16.03 -3.47
CA GLU A 253 9.40 17.06 -3.65
C GLU A 253 9.29 17.48 -5.13
N GLY A 254 10.45 17.62 -5.79
CA GLY A 254 10.55 17.89 -7.22
C GLY A 254 10.17 16.70 -8.11
N ASN A 255 10.48 15.46 -7.71
CA ASN A 255 10.16 14.27 -8.50
C ASN A 255 8.70 13.79 -8.34
N VAL A 256 8.09 13.94 -7.15
CA VAL A 256 6.67 13.60 -6.90
C VAL A 256 5.75 14.58 -7.63
N GLY A 257 6.08 15.87 -7.65
CA GLY A 257 5.37 16.86 -8.46
C GLY A 257 5.42 16.54 -9.96
N ARG A 258 6.60 16.12 -10.46
CA ARG A 258 6.77 15.66 -11.85
C ARG A 258 5.96 14.39 -12.14
N ALA A 259 6.00 13.40 -11.26
CA ALA A 259 5.24 12.15 -11.38
C ALA A 259 3.72 12.41 -11.43
N ARG A 260 3.19 13.23 -10.54
CA ARG A 260 1.76 13.63 -10.55
C ARG A 260 1.38 14.28 -11.87
N SER A 261 2.18 15.23 -12.35
CA SER A 261 1.93 15.88 -13.64
C SER A 261 2.00 14.95 -14.85
N PHE A 262 2.80 13.87 -14.76
CA PHE A 262 2.95 12.88 -15.84
C PHE A 262 1.76 11.92 -15.86
N VAL A 263 1.22 11.56 -14.68
CA VAL A 263 0.01 10.75 -14.53
C VAL A 263 -1.23 11.49 -14.98
N ASP A 264 -1.39 12.74 -14.55
CA ASP A 264 -2.53 13.57 -14.95
C ASP A 264 -2.56 13.76 -16.47
N ARG A 265 -1.39 14.04 -17.07
CA ARG A 265 -1.24 14.12 -18.54
C ARG A 265 -1.43 12.77 -19.22
N GLY A 266 -0.94 11.67 -18.65
CA GLY A 266 -1.14 10.32 -19.20
C GLY A 266 -2.62 9.91 -19.23
N ARG A 267 -3.36 10.21 -18.16
CA ARG A 267 -4.81 9.98 -18.07
C ARG A 267 -5.58 10.81 -19.10
N GLU A 268 -5.18 12.06 -19.30
CA GLU A 268 -5.79 12.95 -20.30
C GLU A 268 -5.54 12.44 -21.73
N GLN A 269 -4.32 12.00 -22.04
CA GLN A 269 -3.97 11.40 -23.32
C GLN A 269 -4.72 10.09 -23.60
N LEU A 270 -4.95 9.25 -22.57
CA LEU A 270 -5.77 8.04 -22.70
C LEU A 270 -7.26 8.35 -22.96
N GLN A 271 -7.81 9.41 -22.36
CA GLN A 271 -9.16 9.87 -22.66
C GLN A 271 -9.28 10.36 -24.11
N VAL A 272 -8.29 11.10 -24.59
CA VAL A 272 -8.20 11.58 -25.98
C VAL A 272 -8.08 10.39 -26.94
N ALA A 273 -7.21 9.43 -26.66
CA ALA A 273 -7.06 8.21 -27.45
C ALA A 273 -8.36 7.38 -27.53
N ARG A 274 -9.07 7.21 -26.40
CA ARG A 274 -10.38 6.53 -26.36
C ARG A 274 -11.43 7.28 -27.19
N LYS A 275 -11.42 8.61 -27.17
CA LYS A 275 -12.29 9.46 -27.99
C LYS A 275 -11.98 9.31 -29.48
N HIS A 276 -10.70 9.27 -29.87
CA HIS A 276 -10.28 8.99 -31.24
C HIS A 276 -10.67 7.59 -31.70
N GLN A 277 -10.44 6.55 -30.89
CA GLN A 277 -10.82 5.17 -31.20
C GLN A 277 -12.33 5.01 -31.40
N LYS A 278 -13.14 5.76 -30.64
CA LYS A 278 -14.60 5.76 -30.80
C LYS A 278 -15.05 6.50 -32.07
N SER A 279 -14.30 7.51 -32.50
CA SER A 279 -14.54 8.28 -33.73
C SER A 279 -14.16 7.49 -34.98
N THR A 280 -13.02 6.80 -35.00
CA THR A 280 -12.54 6.03 -36.17
C THR A 280 -13.49 4.92 -36.57
N ARG A 281 -14.23 4.30 -35.63
CA ARG A 281 -15.26 3.30 -35.95
C ARG A 281 -16.38 3.82 -36.88
N LYS A 282 -16.69 5.12 -36.81
CA LYS A 282 -17.69 5.74 -37.68
C LYS A 282 -17.14 5.96 -39.08
N TRP A 283 -15.89 6.42 -39.16
CA TRP A 283 -15.20 6.67 -40.43
C TRP A 283 -14.85 5.39 -41.18
N THR A 284 -14.48 4.31 -40.48
CA THR A 284 -14.26 3.01 -41.12
C THR A 284 -15.55 2.43 -41.71
N PHE A 285 -16.69 2.60 -41.05
CA PHE A 285 -17.98 2.17 -41.60
C PHE A 285 -18.34 2.94 -42.89
N ILE A 286 -18.12 4.26 -42.89
CA ILE A 286 -18.33 5.11 -44.08
C ILE A 286 -17.39 4.69 -45.22
N ALA A 287 -16.11 4.43 -44.93
CA ALA A 287 -15.15 3.97 -45.93
C ALA A 287 -15.54 2.62 -46.55
N ILE A 288 -15.99 1.65 -45.73
CA ILE A 288 -16.46 0.35 -46.21
C ILE A 288 -17.70 0.51 -47.11
N LEU A 289 -18.64 1.38 -46.73
CA LEU A 289 -19.84 1.66 -47.54
C LEU A 289 -19.48 2.23 -48.92
N ILE A 290 -18.53 3.16 -48.98
CA ILE A 290 -18.04 3.75 -50.24
C ILE A 290 -17.41 2.68 -51.14
N VAL A 291 -16.59 1.79 -50.58
CA VAL A 291 -15.97 0.69 -51.33
C VAL A 291 -17.02 -0.28 -51.88
N LEU A 292 -18.05 -0.62 -51.10
CA LEU A 292 -19.15 -1.48 -51.57
C LEU A 292 -19.93 -0.84 -52.72
N ILE A 293 -20.17 0.47 -52.67
CA ILE A 293 -20.83 1.21 -53.76
C ILE A 293 -19.98 1.17 -55.04
N ILE A 294 -18.67 1.35 -54.92
CA ILE A 294 -17.76 1.28 -56.08
C ILE A 294 -17.81 -0.12 -56.72
N ILE A 295 -17.77 -1.18 -55.90
CA ILE A 295 -17.90 -2.56 -56.39
C ILE A 295 -19.23 -2.77 -57.12
N LEU A 296 -20.33 -2.27 -56.55
CA LEU A 296 -21.66 -2.38 -57.15
C LEU A 296 -21.74 -1.70 -58.52
N VAL A 297 -21.17 -0.48 -58.65
CA VAL A 297 -21.13 0.28 -59.90
C VAL A 297 -20.27 -0.40 -60.97
N ILE A 298 -19.20 -1.09 -60.60
CA ILE A 298 -18.33 -1.81 -61.54
C ILE A 298 -18.97 -3.14 -61.96
N VAL A 299 -19.55 -3.88 -61.02
CA VAL A 299 -20.06 -5.25 -61.26
C VAL A 299 -21.41 -5.26 -61.98
N LEU A 300 -22.34 -4.35 -61.64
CA LEU A 300 -23.67 -4.26 -62.28
C LEU A 300 -23.62 -4.16 -63.82
N PRO A 301 -22.86 -3.24 -64.44
CA PRO A 301 -22.84 -3.11 -65.90
C PRO A 301 -22.19 -4.31 -66.58
N ILE A 302 -21.22 -4.97 -65.94
CA ILE A 302 -20.59 -6.19 -66.47
C ILE A 302 -21.62 -7.33 -66.49
N VAL A 303 -22.37 -7.51 -65.41
CA VAL A 303 -23.39 -8.56 -65.29
C VAL A 303 -24.56 -8.29 -66.25
N LEU A 304 -25.09 -7.07 -66.31
CA LEU A 304 -26.19 -6.69 -67.21
C LEU A 304 -25.80 -6.82 -68.69
N LYS A 305 -24.56 -6.48 -69.04
CA LYS A 305 -24.04 -6.69 -70.40
C LYS A 305 -23.89 -8.18 -70.74
N ASN A 306 -23.58 -9.02 -69.76
CA ASN A 306 -23.45 -10.46 -69.96
C ASN A 306 -24.83 -11.14 -70.09
N THR A 307 -25.84 -10.71 -69.34
CA THR A 307 -27.21 -11.23 -69.44
C THR A 307 -27.89 -10.83 -70.75
N ASN A 308 -27.68 -9.61 -71.24
CA ASN A 308 -28.20 -9.17 -72.55
C ASN A 308 -27.54 -9.86 -73.74
N LYS A 309 -26.42 -10.56 -73.54
CA LYS A 309 -25.73 -11.34 -74.58
C LYS A 309 -26.21 -12.80 -74.63
N SER A 310 -27.00 -13.23 -73.65
CA SER A 310 -27.46 -14.61 -73.46
C SER A 310 -28.97 -14.81 -73.72
N ASN A 311 -29.70 -13.75 -74.06
CA ASN A 311 -31.05 -13.80 -74.64
C ASN A 311 -30.97 -13.44 -76.12
#